data_AF-A0A6G0U3M8-F1
#
_entry.id   AF-A0A6G0U3M8-F1
#
_cell.length_a   1.000
_cell.length_b   1.000
_cell.length_c   1.000
_cell.angle_alpha   90.00
_cell.angle_beta   90.00
_cell.angle_gamma   90.00
#
_symmetry.space_group_name_H-M   'P 1'
#
loop_
_entity.id
_entity.type
_entity.pdbx_description
1 polymer ?
#
loop_
_entity_poly.entity_id
_entity_poly.type
_entity_poly.pdbx_seq_one_letter_code
_entity_poly.pdbx_strand_id
1 'polypeptide(L)'
;MEGKSLNQETIAKHGPTDEQISNIKSKRQYDIIVFGASGFTGQFVVMEMGRFSQIYNLTWAIAGRNTDKLQDVLNKLYKTVDGYEDKKIDIIYADVQDINTVMRMAQTTSVVINCTGPYYIYGEVVVKSCVLTSTHYVDVTGESLFMEKMAYIYNGQAEENNSIIVSALGMESVPADLGVEFLYNNFSGELKNVDMYMKLYSSSFVLTNSALIHDGTWKSAILHMATYKQRKYYRNLLDELMGITRVKPNVSKYVLS
;
A
#
# COMPACT_ATOMS: atom_id res chain seq x y z
N MET A 1 -5.57 -25.28 25.32
CA MET A 1 -6.89 -24.71 25.04
C MET A 1 -7.09 -24.79 23.54
N GLU A 2 -8.04 -25.62 23.12
CA GLU A 2 -8.31 -25.93 21.71
C GLU A 2 -8.78 -24.66 20.99
N GLY A 3 -8.05 -24.28 19.94
CA GLY A 3 -8.48 -23.23 19.04
C GLY A 3 -9.70 -23.71 18.26
N LYS A 4 -10.80 -22.96 18.35
CA LYS A 4 -11.97 -23.17 17.48
C LYS A 4 -11.50 -23.07 16.03
N SER A 5 -11.73 -24.12 15.24
CA SER A 5 -11.51 -24.07 13.79
C SER A 5 -12.39 -22.95 13.21
N LEU A 6 -11.78 -22.05 12.45
CA LEU A 6 -12.51 -21.13 11.58
C LEU A 6 -13.39 -21.97 10.65
N ASN A 7 -14.66 -21.58 10.50
CA ASN A 7 -15.63 -22.28 9.67
C ASN A 7 -15.10 -22.45 8.25
N GLN A 8 -15.32 -23.63 7.65
CA GLN A 8 -14.86 -24.00 6.30
C GLN A 8 -15.44 -23.11 5.17
N GLU A 9 -16.37 -22.20 5.46
CA GLU A 9 -16.98 -21.30 4.48
C GLU A 9 -16.08 -20.10 4.09
N THR A 10 -14.98 -19.83 4.81
CA THR A 10 -14.04 -18.75 4.46
C THR A 10 -12.85 -19.21 3.59
N ILE A 11 -12.84 -20.46 3.12
CA ILE A 11 -11.78 -20.96 2.23
C ILE A 11 -12.06 -20.44 0.81
N ALA A 12 -11.58 -19.24 0.54
CA ALA A 12 -11.52 -18.73 -0.81
C ALA A 12 -10.58 -19.66 -1.60
N LYS A 13 -11.12 -20.40 -2.58
CA LYS A 13 -10.32 -21.28 -3.47
C LYS A 13 -9.29 -20.43 -4.21
N HIS A 14 -8.04 -20.41 -3.76
CA HIS A 14 -6.96 -19.68 -4.40
C HIS A 14 -5.75 -20.59 -4.57
N GLY A 15 -5.72 -21.36 -5.65
CA GLY A 15 -4.48 -21.53 -6.40
C GLY A 15 -4.43 -20.44 -7.48
N PRO A 16 -3.28 -20.18 -8.12
CA PRO A 16 -3.26 -19.41 -9.35
C PRO A 16 -4.05 -20.21 -10.38
N THR A 17 -5.35 -19.92 -10.52
CA THR A 17 -6.06 -20.26 -11.74
C THR A 17 -5.35 -19.49 -12.85
N ASP A 18 -5.08 -20.15 -13.98
CA ASP A 18 -4.82 -19.49 -15.26
C ASP A 18 -6.04 -18.68 -15.74
N GLU A 19 -6.83 -18.12 -14.82
CA GLU A 19 -7.80 -17.08 -15.11
C GLU A 19 -6.99 -15.89 -15.58
N GLN A 20 -6.98 -15.72 -16.90
CA GLN A 20 -6.65 -14.45 -17.52
C GLN A 20 -7.33 -13.36 -16.69
N ILE A 21 -6.53 -12.48 -16.07
CA ILE A 21 -7.05 -11.29 -15.38
C ILE A 21 -7.79 -10.50 -16.47
N SER A 22 -9.10 -10.72 -16.56
CA SER A 22 -9.93 -10.01 -17.52
C SER A 22 -9.96 -8.57 -17.04
N ASN A 23 -9.35 -7.66 -17.79
CA ASN A 23 -9.35 -6.26 -17.41
C ASN A 23 -10.76 -5.68 -17.59
N ILE A 24 -11.57 -5.74 -16.54
CA ILE A 24 -12.89 -5.11 -16.52
C ILE A 24 -12.64 -3.61 -16.38
N LYS A 25 -12.73 -2.90 -17.51
CA LYS A 25 -12.60 -1.45 -17.52
C LYS A 25 -13.57 -0.81 -16.54
N SER A 26 -13.07 0.15 -15.77
CA SER A 26 -13.89 0.91 -14.86
C SER A 26 -14.93 1.75 -15.60
N LYS A 27 -16.08 2.01 -14.94
CA LYS A 27 -17.02 3.06 -15.33
C LYS A 27 -16.54 4.47 -14.91
N ARG A 28 -15.50 4.55 -14.09
CA ARG A 28 -14.87 5.80 -13.63
C ARG A 28 -14.00 6.38 -14.76
N GLN A 29 -13.62 7.65 -14.61
CA GLN A 29 -12.78 8.33 -15.60
C GLN A 29 -11.39 7.68 -15.72
N TYR A 30 -10.87 7.21 -14.59
CA TYR A 30 -9.59 6.52 -14.51
C TYR A 30 -9.76 5.15 -13.86
N ASP A 31 -9.00 4.17 -14.33
CA ASP A 31 -8.86 2.90 -13.63
C ASP A 31 -7.98 3.10 -12.38
N ILE A 32 -6.90 3.89 -12.51
CA ILE A 32 -5.92 4.11 -11.43
C ILE A 32 -5.49 5.59 -11.37
N ILE A 33 -5.36 6.14 -10.16
CA ILE A 33 -4.63 7.40 -9.91
C ILE A 33 -3.46 7.13 -8.98
N VAL A 34 -2.28 7.64 -9.33
CA VAL A 34 -1.11 7.65 -8.44
C VAL A 34 -1.07 8.99 -7.69
N PHE A 35 -1.37 8.98 -6.39
CA PHE A 35 -1.37 10.16 -5.53
C PHE A 35 -0.05 10.31 -4.76
N GLY A 36 0.54 11.50 -4.76
CA GLY A 36 1.91 11.70 -4.27
C GLY A 36 2.97 11.35 -5.32
N ALA A 37 2.59 11.41 -6.60
CA ALA A 37 3.41 10.99 -7.75
C ALA A 37 4.74 11.74 -7.90
N SER A 38 4.84 12.98 -7.41
CA SER A 38 6.12 13.72 -7.40
C SER A 38 7.05 13.37 -6.23
N GLY A 39 6.61 12.49 -5.32
CA GLY A 39 7.41 12.02 -4.18
C GLY A 39 8.54 11.08 -4.62
N PHE A 40 9.36 10.65 -3.67
CA PHE A 40 10.44 9.71 -3.95
C PHE A 40 9.89 8.37 -4.48
N THR A 41 9.06 7.68 -3.70
CA THR A 41 8.44 6.42 -4.11
C THR A 41 7.45 6.62 -5.26
N GLY A 42 6.66 7.69 -5.22
CA GLY A 42 5.68 8.00 -6.26
C GLY A 42 6.28 8.08 -7.66
N GLN A 43 7.49 8.62 -7.80
CA GLN A 43 8.20 8.68 -9.09
C GLN A 43 8.44 7.27 -9.66
N PHE A 44 8.94 6.32 -8.85
CA PHE A 44 9.15 4.94 -9.31
C PHE A 44 7.84 4.25 -9.68
N VAL A 45 6.78 4.48 -8.89
CA VAL A 45 5.44 3.98 -9.21
C VAL A 45 4.98 4.52 -10.56
N VAL A 46 5.16 5.82 -10.84
CA VAL A 46 4.80 6.42 -12.14
C VAL A 46 5.57 5.79 -13.30
N MET A 47 6.88 5.52 -13.14
CA MET A 47 7.66 4.84 -14.18
C MET A 47 7.11 3.45 -14.49
N GLU A 48 6.84 2.66 -13.45
CA GLU A 48 6.29 1.31 -13.61
C GLU A 48 4.85 1.34 -14.15
N MET A 49 4.06 2.34 -13.77
CA MET A 49 2.69 2.53 -14.24
C MET A 49 2.65 2.85 -15.74
N GLY A 50 3.66 3.55 -16.26
CA GLY A 50 3.83 3.75 -17.70
C GLY A 50 3.93 2.43 -18.48
N ARG A 51 4.71 1.47 -17.97
CA ARG A 51 4.83 0.12 -18.55
C ARG A 51 3.54 -0.69 -18.36
N PHE A 52 3.04 -0.73 -17.13
CA PHE A 52 1.91 -1.58 -16.75
C PHE A 52 0.60 -1.13 -17.41
N SER A 53 0.38 0.18 -17.54
CA SER A 53 -0.83 0.71 -18.20
C SER A 53 -0.94 0.32 -19.67
N GLN A 54 0.18 0.12 -20.37
CA GLN A 54 0.16 -0.34 -21.76
C GLN A 54 -0.12 -1.83 -21.87
N ILE A 55 0.51 -2.65 -21.01
CA ILE A 55 0.30 -4.10 -20.96
C ILE A 55 -1.16 -4.44 -20.73
N TYR A 56 -1.81 -3.72 -19.81
CA TYR A 56 -3.18 -3.99 -19.41
C TYR A 56 -4.20 -3.03 -20.05
N ASN A 57 -3.78 -2.06 -20.87
CA ASN A 57 -4.65 -1.04 -21.48
C ASN A 57 -5.48 -0.23 -20.44
N LEU A 58 -4.80 0.29 -19.43
CA LEU A 58 -5.40 1.07 -18.33
C LEU A 58 -5.46 2.57 -18.64
N THR A 59 -6.53 3.20 -18.20
CA THR A 59 -6.66 4.67 -18.11
C THR A 59 -6.18 5.14 -16.73
N TRP A 60 -5.25 6.08 -16.68
CA TRP A 60 -4.67 6.52 -15.42
C TRP A 60 -4.25 7.99 -15.44
N ALA A 61 -4.07 8.54 -14.24
CA ALA A 61 -3.61 9.91 -14.02
C ALA A 61 -2.64 9.98 -12.82
N ILE A 62 -1.93 11.10 -12.72
CA ILE A 62 -1.08 11.40 -11.57
C ILE A 62 -1.65 12.57 -10.77
N ALA A 63 -1.49 12.51 -9.45
CA ALA A 63 -2.06 13.52 -8.57
C ALA A 63 -1.10 13.97 -7.47
N GLY A 64 -1.27 15.22 -7.04
CA GLY A 64 -0.48 15.85 -5.99
C GLY A 64 -0.68 17.36 -5.92
N ARG A 65 -0.11 17.97 -4.88
CA ARG A 65 -0.28 19.41 -4.59
C ARG A 65 0.60 20.35 -5.42
N ASN A 66 1.59 19.84 -6.15
CA ASN A 66 2.51 20.64 -6.96
C ASN A 66 2.48 20.14 -8.40
N THR A 67 1.69 20.80 -9.26
CA THR A 67 1.46 20.40 -10.64
C THR A 67 2.71 20.52 -11.51
N ASP A 68 3.59 21.48 -11.23
CA ASP A 68 4.84 21.65 -11.98
C ASP A 68 5.77 20.47 -11.77
N LYS A 69 5.93 20.01 -10.52
CA LYS A 69 6.70 18.80 -10.22
C LYS A 69 6.09 17.55 -10.82
N LEU A 70 4.76 17.46 -10.90
CA LEU A 70 4.07 16.36 -11.57
C LEU A 70 4.39 16.37 -13.08
N GLN A 71 4.39 17.55 -13.70
CA GLN A 71 4.78 17.70 -15.10
C GLN A 71 6.23 17.28 -15.33
N ASP A 72 7.15 17.60 -14.42
CA ASP A 72 8.55 17.13 -14.50
C ASP A 72 8.66 15.61 -14.44
N VAL A 73 7.83 14.93 -13.64
CA VAL A 73 7.80 13.46 -13.60
C VAL A 73 7.30 12.89 -14.91
N LEU A 74 6.22 13.44 -15.49
CA LEU A 74 5.76 13.00 -16.81
C LEU A 74 6.79 13.23 -17.90
N ASN A 75 7.50 14.37 -17.86
CA ASN A 75 8.58 14.67 -18.79
C ASN A 75 9.72 13.66 -18.71
N LYS A 76 9.99 13.08 -17.52
CA LYS A 76 10.96 11.99 -17.35
C LYS A 76 10.42 10.68 -17.91
N LEU A 77 9.16 10.35 -17.62
CA LEU A 77 8.49 9.17 -18.15
C LEU A 77 8.50 9.16 -19.68
N TYR A 78 8.11 10.25 -20.33
CA TYR A 78 8.09 10.34 -21.80
C TYR A 78 9.47 10.26 -22.46
N LYS A 79 10.55 10.37 -21.70
CA LYS A 79 11.93 10.22 -22.19
C LYS A 79 12.48 8.80 -22.07
N THR A 80 11.79 7.89 -21.37
CA THR A 80 12.29 6.51 -21.27
C THR A 80 12.13 5.79 -22.61
N VAL A 81 13.17 5.04 -22.98
CA VAL A 81 13.30 4.33 -24.27
C VAL A 81 12.23 3.25 -24.44
N ASP A 82 11.67 2.73 -23.33
CA ASP A 82 10.66 1.67 -23.32
C ASP A 82 9.23 2.16 -23.58
N GLY A 83 9.09 3.20 -24.42
CA GLY A 83 7.87 3.51 -25.15
C GLY A 83 6.65 3.78 -24.29
N TYR A 84 6.48 4.99 -23.78
CA TYR A 84 5.12 5.47 -23.51
C TYR A 84 4.58 6.11 -24.79
N GLU A 85 4.15 5.26 -25.71
CA GLU A 85 3.48 5.66 -26.95
C GLU A 85 1.99 5.90 -26.63
N ASP A 86 1.53 7.14 -26.76
CA ASP A 86 0.13 7.55 -26.60
C ASP A 86 -0.55 7.41 -25.22
N LYS A 87 -0.63 8.54 -24.53
CA LYS A 87 -1.86 9.26 -24.15
C LYS A 87 -1.44 10.45 -23.29
N LYS A 88 -2.14 11.58 -23.39
CA LYS A 88 -1.94 12.67 -22.44
C LYS A 88 -2.31 12.15 -21.05
N ILE A 89 -1.32 11.88 -20.20
CA ILE A 89 -1.56 11.54 -18.79
C ILE A 89 -2.02 12.82 -18.11
N ASP A 90 -3.21 12.77 -17.53
CA ASP A 90 -3.77 13.92 -16.84
C ASP A 90 -3.07 14.17 -15.49
N ILE A 91 -2.90 15.45 -15.17
CA ILE A 91 -2.40 15.92 -13.88
C ILE A 91 -3.58 16.41 -13.06
N ILE A 92 -3.78 15.85 -11.88
CA ILE A 92 -4.86 16.21 -10.97
C ILE A 92 -4.26 16.94 -9.76
N TYR A 93 -4.71 18.16 -9.52
CA TYR A 93 -4.40 18.85 -8.27
C TYR A 93 -5.18 18.23 -7.11
N ALA A 94 -4.45 17.75 -6.10
CA ALA A 94 -5.01 17.26 -4.85
C ALA A 94 -4.07 17.57 -3.69
N ASP A 95 -4.60 18.16 -2.63
CA ASP A 95 -3.88 18.49 -1.41
C ASP A 95 -4.58 17.89 -0.20
N VAL A 96 -3.85 17.13 0.61
CA VAL A 96 -4.33 16.53 1.86
C VAL A 96 -4.79 17.57 2.89
N GLN A 97 -4.42 18.85 2.72
CA GLN A 97 -4.92 19.95 3.54
C GLN A 97 -6.31 20.45 3.08
N ASP A 98 -6.75 20.12 1.87
CA ASP A 98 -8.10 20.39 1.36
C ASP A 98 -8.78 19.07 0.96
N ILE A 99 -9.54 18.51 1.91
CA ILE A 99 -10.28 17.26 1.73
C ILE A 99 -11.16 17.24 0.48
N ASN A 100 -11.71 18.39 0.04
CA ASN A 100 -12.56 18.43 -1.14
C ASN A 100 -11.77 18.11 -2.41
N THR A 101 -10.50 18.50 -2.47
CA THR A 101 -9.63 18.16 -3.61
C THR A 101 -9.32 16.66 -3.64
N VAL A 102 -9.06 16.05 -2.49
CA VAL A 102 -8.80 14.61 -2.36
C VAL A 102 -10.05 13.79 -2.68
N MET A 103 -11.22 14.21 -2.20
CA MET A 103 -12.49 13.55 -2.52
C MET A 103 -12.82 13.65 -4.01
N ARG A 104 -12.64 14.82 -4.64
CA ARG A 104 -12.84 14.96 -6.10
C ARG A 104 -11.91 14.05 -6.88
N MET A 105 -10.65 13.91 -6.47
CA MET A 105 -9.71 12.96 -7.08
C MET A 105 -10.17 11.51 -6.87
N ALA A 106 -10.56 11.13 -5.65
CA ALA A 106 -11.00 9.76 -5.36
C ALA A 106 -12.25 9.36 -6.16
N GLN A 107 -13.21 10.28 -6.33
CA GLN A 107 -14.45 10.04 -7.08
C GLN A 107 -14.24 9.73 -8.57
N THR A 108 -13.12 10.13 -9.16
CA THR A 108 -12.88 9.95 -10.60
C THR A 108 -12.14 8.66 -10.94
N THR A 109 -11.72 7.88 -9.94
CA THR A 109 -10.93 6.66 -10.15
C THR A 109 -11.54 5.43 -9.49
N SER A 110 -11.22 4.24 -10.00
CA SER A 110 -11.48 2.98 -9.31
C SER A 110 -10.49 2.73 -8.17
N VAL A 111 -9.21 3.02 -8.39
CA VAL A 111 -8.15 2.78 -7.41
C VAL A 111 -7.30 4.03 -7.20
N VAL A 112 -6.98 4.35 -5.95
CA VAL A 112 -5.95 5.31 -5.58
C VAL A 112 -4.73 4.55 -5.06
N ILE A 113 -3.59 4.72 -5.71
CA ILE A 113 -2.28 4.32 -5.18
C ILE A 113 -1.72 5.52 -4.42
N ASN A 114 -1.74 5.47 -3.09
CA ASN A 114 -1.25 6.53 -2.23
C ASN A 114 0.24 6.36 -1.91
N CYS A 115 1.04 7.34 -2.33
CA CYS A 115 2.45 7.47 -2.01
C CYS A 115 2.74 8.71 -1.13
N THR A 116 1.72 9.29 -0.50
CA THR A 116 1.82 10.53 0.29
C THR A 116 2.07 10.23 1.76
N GLY A 117 3.36 10.13 2.12
CA GLY A 117 3.81 10.03 3.51
C GLY A 117 4.19 11.40 4.14
N PRO A 118 4.32 11.50 5.48
CA PRO A 118 4.06 10.45 6.47
C PRO A 118 2.56 10.13 6.62
N TYR A 119 2.20 8.84 6.60
CA TYR A 119 0.81 8.37 6.51
C TYR A 119 0.03 8.60 7.79
N TYR A 120 0.68 8.56 8.95
CA TYR A 120 0.05 8.91 10.22
C TYR A 120 -0.54 10.33 10.22
N ILE A 121 0.07 11.25 9.46
CA ILE A 121 -0.38 12.65 9.37
C ILE A 121 -1.36 12.82 8.21
N TYR A 122 -1.01 12.30 7.03
CA TYR A 122 -1.69 12.63 5.78
C TYR A 122 -2.52 11.49 5.19
N GLY A 123 -2.38 10.26 5.68
CA GLY A 123 -3.01 9.08 5.09
C GLY A 123 -4.51 8.99 5.37
N GLU A 124 -4.96 9.41 6.56
CA GLU A 124 -6.35 9.22 6.97
C GLU A 124 -7.33 9.97 6.06
N VAL A 125 -7.00 11.19 5.64
CA VAL A 125 -7.87 11.95 4.73
C VAL A 125 -8.04 11.23 3.37
N VAL A 126 -7.01 10.51 2.91
CA VAL A 126 -7.06 9.76 1.65
C VAL A 126 -7.92 8.50 1.82
N VAL A 127 -7.70 7.72 2.89
CA VAL A 127 -8.51 6.53 3.21
C VAL A 127 -9.98 6.91 3.35
N LYS A 128 -10.28 7.92 4.18
CA LYS A 128 -11.63 8.43 4.38
C LYS A 128 -12.28 8.86 3.06
N SER A 129 -11.55 9.60 2.23
CA SER A 129 -12.06 10.02 0.92
C SER A 129 -12.41 8.82 0.05
N CYS A 130 -11.52 7.82 -0.04
CA CYS A 130 -11.75 6.63 -0.84
C CYS A 130 -12.95 5.81 -0.36
N VAL A 131 -13.09 5.61 0.95
CA VAL A 131 -14.22 4.91 1.56
C VAL A 131 -15.54 5.62 1.27
N LEU A 132 -15.59 6.94 1.43
CA LEU A 132 -16.80 7.74 1.19
C LEU A 132 -17.19 7.81 -0.29
N THR A 133 -16.27 7.53 -1.21
CA THR A 133 -16.51 7.65 -2.66
C THR A 133 -16.62 6.31 -3.36
N SER A 134 -16.64 5.20 -2.59
CA SER A 134 -16.61 3.83 -3.11
C SER A 134 -15.44 3.62 -4.08
N THR A 135 -14.26 4.04 -3.64
CA THR A 135 -13.00 3.96 -4.37
C THR A 135 -12.06 3.04 -3.62
N HIS A 136 -11.38 2.14 -4.30
CA HIS A 136 -10.38 1.28 -3.68
C HIS A 136 -9.10 2.07 -3.38
N TYR A 137 -8.42 1.70 -2.32
CA TYR A 137 -7.22 2.36 -1.83
C TYR A 137 -6.12 1.34 -1.66
N VAL A 138 -4.93 1.68 -2.14
CA VAL A 138 -3.70 0.96 -1.81
C VAL A 138 -2.57 1.92 -1.42
N ASP A 139 -1.65 1.47 -0.57
CA ASP A 139 -0.47 2.26 -0.21
C ASP A 139 0.79 1.41 0.03
N VAL A 140 1.90 2.11 0.24
CA VAL A 140 3.22 1.53 0.54
C VAL A 140 3.67 1.86 1.97
N THR A 141 2.74 2.03 2.90
CA THR A 141 3.07 2.47 4.27
C THR A 141 3.77 1.39 5.08
N GLY A 142 4.78 1.78 5.87
CA GLY A 142 5.34 0.96 6.96
C GLY A 142 4.82 1.35 8.34
N GLU A 143 3.85 2.27 8.41
CA GLU A 143 3.42 2.90 9.67
C GLU A 143 2.31 2.09 10.35
N SER A 144 2.68 1.13 11.20
CA SER A 144 1.71 0.22 11.82
C SER A 144 0.61 0.88 12.65
N LEU A 145 0.87 2.02 13.31
CA LEU A 145 -0.22 2.76 13.96
C LEU A 145 -1.26 3.24 12.95
N PHE A 146 -0.81 3.80 11.81
CA PHE A 146 -1.73 4.22 10.76
C PHE A 146 -2.55 3.04 10.26
N MET A 147 -1.91 1.92 9.94
CA MET A 147 -2.61 0.71 9.47
C MET A 147 -3.66 0.21 10.46
N GLU A 148 -3.27 0.03 11.72
CA GLU A 148 -4.18 -0.46 12.77
C GLU A 148 -5.32 0.54 13.02
N LYS A 149 -5.02 1.84 13.07
CA LYS A 149 -6.05 2.86 13.25
C LYS A 149 -7.04 2.86 12.08
N MET A 150 -6.56 2.81 10.83
CA MET A 150 -7.43 2.84 9.65
C MET A 150 -8.30 1.59 9.54
N ALA A 151 -7.72 0.40 9.78
CA ALA A 151 -8.48 -0.84 9.79
C ALA A 151 -9.57 -0.81 10.87
N TYR A 152 -9.25 -0.37 12.09
CA TYR A 152 -10.24 -0.28 13.16
C TYR A 152 -11.39 0.70 12.84
N ILE A 153 -11.07 1.90 12.33
CA ILE A 153 -12.06 2.97 12.12
C ILE A 153 -12.91 2.73 10.87
N TYR A 154 -12.31 2.26 9.77
CA TYR A 154 -12.95 2.30 8.45
C TYR A 154 -13.38 0.94 7.91
N ASN A 155 -13.02 -0.20 8.52
CA ASN A 155 -13.36 -1.52 7.96
C ASN A 155 -14.87 -1.70 7.69
N GLY A 156 -15.73 -1.37 8.67
CA GLY A 156 -17.18 -1.49 8.49
C GLY A 156 -17.73 -0.55 7.41
N GLN A 157 -17.29 0.72 7.38
CA GLN A 157 -17.73 1.66 6.34
C GLN A 157 -17.20 1.28 4.95
N ALA A 158 -16.01 0.70 4.88
CA ALA A 158 -15.43 0.24 3.63
C ALA A 158 -16.25 -0.91 3.03
N GLU A 159 -16.69 -1.85 3.88
CA GLU A 159 -17.59 -2.95 3.53
C GLU A 159 -18.95 -2.41 3.04
N GLU A 160 -19.59 -1.53 3.82
CA GLU A 160 -20.87 -0.90 3.46
C GLU A 160 -20.81 -0.16 2.10
N ASN A 161 -19.70 0.52 1.83
CA ASN A 161 -19.52 1.31 0.62
C ASN A 161 -18.87 0.54 -0.54
N ASN A 162 -18.65 -0.77 -0.41
CA ASN A 162 -17.99 -1.62 -1.43
C ASN A 162 -16.61 -1.09 -1.86
N SER A 163 -15.82 -0.61 -0.91
CA SER A 163 -14.44 -0.18 -1.10
C SER A 163 -13.47 -1.15 -0.44
N ILE A 164 -12.28 -1.30 -1.04
CA ILE A 164 -11.23 -2.19 -0.54
C ILE A 164 -10.05 -1.31 -0.17
N ILE A 165 -9.54 -1.47 1.05
CA ILE A 165 -8.44 -0.69 1.60
C ILE A 165 -7.29 -1.65 1.92
N VAL A 166 -6.20 -1.57 1.17
CA VAL A 166 -5.02 -2.44 1.34
C VAL A 166 -3.78 -1.60 1.64
N SER A 167 -3.25 -1.71 2.85
CA SER A 167 -2.01 -1.02 3.22
C SER A 167 -0.80 -1.94 3.14
N ALA A 168 0.39 -1.34 3.15
CA ALA A 168 1.69 -2.02 3.18
C ALA A 168 2.01 -2.86 1.94
N LEU A 169 1.70 -2.37 0.74
CA LEU A 169 2.19 -2.94 -0.52
C LEU A 169 3.62 -2.47 -0.86
N GLY A 170 4.46 -2.37 0.16
CA GLY A 170 5.86 -1.95 0.08
C GLY A 170 6.85 -3.10 0.18
N MET A 171 8.13 -2.77 0.05
CA MET A 171 9.22 -3.76 0.10
C MET A 171 9.33 -4.45 1.46
N GLU A 172 8.91 -3.80 2.55
CA GLU A 172 8.97 -4.37 3.90
C GLU A 172 7.94 -5.48 4.15
N SER A 173 6.90 -5.60 3.31
CA SER A 173 5.76 -6.49 3.54
C SER A 173 5.53 -7.47 2.39
N VAL A 174 5.64 -7.03 1.14
CA VAL A 174 5.36 -7.89 -0.03
C VAL A 174 6.21 -9.17 -0.06
N PRO A 175 7.53 -9.16 0.19
CA PRO A 175 8.31 -10.40 0.23
C PRO A 175 7.87 -11.35 1.36
N ALA A 176 7.40 -10.79 2.48
CA ALA A 176 6.88 -11.57 3.59
C ALA A 176 5.57 -12.25 3.21
N ASP A 177 4.64 -11.50 2.63
CA ASP A 177 3.35 -12.00 2.19
C ASP A 177 3.50 -13.09 1.10
N LEU A 178 4.33 -12.84 0.09
CA LEU A 178 4.63 -13.84 -0.96
C LEU A 178 5.30 -15.09 -0.39
N GLY A 179 6.20 -14.93 0.60
CA GLY A 179 6.84 -16.06 1.26
C GLY A 179 5.85 -16.92 2.06
N VAL A 180 4.91 -16.28 2.76
CA VAL A 180 3.83 -16.97 3.48
C VAL A 180 2.88 -17.65 2.52
N GLU A 181 2.47 -16.99 1.43
CA GLU A 181 1.63 -17.57 0.38
C GLU A 181 2.29 -18.80 -0.26
N PHE A 182 3.57 -18.69 -0.64
CA PHE A 182 4.33 -19.79 -1.19
C PHE A 182 4.36 -20.99 -0.23
N LEU A 183 4.66 -20.75 1.05
CA LEU A 183 4.66 -21.80 2.06
C LEU A 183 3.27 -22.41 2.23
N TYR A 184 2.21 -21.60 2.23
CA TYR A 184 0.83 -22.08 2.38
C TYR A 184 0.44 -23.04 1.26
N ASN A 185 0.85 -22.74 0.03
CA ASN A 185 0.54 -23.55 -1.14
C ASN A 185 1.41 -24.81 -1.27
N ASN A 186 2.62 -24.81 -0.70
CA ASN A 186 3.61 -25.88 -0.94
C ASN A 186 3.95 -26.71 0.30
N PHE A 187 3.59 -26.27 1.51
CA PHE A 187 3.82 -27.01 2.74
C PHE A 187 2.65 -27.95 3.01
N SER A 188 2.91 -29.25 3.04
CA SER A 188 1.89 -30.29 3.23
C SER A 188 1.38 -30.42 4.67
N GLY A 189 2.02 -29.75 5.62
CA GLY A 189 1.62 -29.73 7.02
C GLY A 189 0.83 -28.48 7.42
N GLU A 190 0.49 -28.39 8.70
CA GLU A 190 -0.13 -27.19 9.26
C GLU A 190 0.93 -26.11 9.50
N LEU A 191 0.80 -24.95 8.84
CA LEU A 191 1.66 -23.79 9.09
C LEU A 191 1.30 -23.13 10.42
N LYS A 192 2.12 -23.35 11.45
CA LYS A 192 1.93 -22.73 12.77
C LYS A 192 2.71 -21.44 12.96
N ASN A 193 3.94 -21.38 12.43
CA ASN A 193 4.83 -20.24 12.54
C ASN A 193 5.72 -20.17 11.29
N VAL A 194 6.00 -18.95 10.83
CA VAL A 194 6.93 -18.68 9.74
C VAL A 194 7.95 -17.67 10.24
N ASP A 195 9.21 -18.07 10.31
CA ASP A 195 10.34 -17.19 10.64
C ASP A 195 10.98 -16.73 9.34
N MET A 196 10.99 -15.43 9.08
CA MET A 196 11.60 -14.83 7.89
C MET A 196 12.85 -14.03 8.25
N TYR A 197 13.91 -14.22 7.46
CA TYR A 197 15.19 -13.54 7.63
C TYR A 197 15.52 -12.75 6.37
N MET A 198 15.72 -11.44 6.52
CA MET A 198 16.14 -10.56 5.43
C MET A 198 17.52 -9.98 5.72
N LYS A 199 18.42 -10.08 4.74
CA LYS A 199 19.73 -9.44 4.80
C LYS A 199 19.81 -8.39 3.71
N LEU A 200 19.99 -7.14 4.11
CA LEU A 200 20.13 -6.02 3.20
C LEU A 200 21.62 -5.80 2.90
N TYR A 201 21.94 -5.60 1.62
CA TYR A 201 23.28 -5.31 1.15
C TYR A 201 23.30 -3.89 0.58
N SER A 202 24.28 -3.08 0.97
CA SER A 202 24.50 -1.78 0.35
C SER A 202 24.97 -2.00 -1.08
N SER A 203 24.33 -1.36 -2.06
CA SER A 203 24.90 -1.29 -3.40
C SER A 203 26.22 -0.51 -3.37
N SER A 204 27.14 -0.80 -4.29
CA SER A 204 28.40 -0.03 -4.45
C SER A 204 28.19 1.44 -4.83
N PHE A 205 26.93 1.87 -5.02
CA PHE A 205 26.52 3.20 -5.44
C PHE A 205 26.07 4.10 -4.27
N VAL A 206 26.36 3.73 -3.03
CA VAL A 206 26.14 4.61 -1.88
C VAL A 206 27.21 5.69 -1.91
N LEU A 207 26.81 6.91 -2.31
CA LEU A 207 27.63 8.10 -2.11
C LEU A 207 27.98 8.18 -0.62
N THR A 208 29.28 8.25 -0.32
CA THR A 208 29.84 8.18 1.04
C THR A 208 29.34 9.28 1.99
N ASN A 209 28.58 10.26 1.48
CA ASN A 209 27.98 11.38 2.21
C ASN A 209 26.44 11.51 2.04
N SER A 210 25.75 10.47 1.56
CA SER A 210 24.27 10.48 1.48
C SER A 210 23.62 9.71 2.63
N ALA A 211 22.50 10.21 3.14
CA ALA A 211 21.70 9.49 4.12
C ALA A 211 21.19 8.16 3.52
N LEU A 212 21.30 7.06 4.28
CA LEU A 212 20.85 5.73 3.86
C LEU A 212 19.31 5.62 3.77
N ILE A 213 18.60 6.58 4.35
CA ILE A 213 17.14 6.57 4.49
C ILE A 213 16.60 7.93 4.05
N HIS A 214 15.56 7.94 3.22
CA HIS A 214 14.90 9.18 2.79
C HIS A 214 14.15 9.85 3.95
N ASP A 215 14.05 11.18 3.93
CA ASP A 215 13.44 12.01 5.00
C ASP A 215 12.05 11.52 5.45
N GLY A 216 11.20 11.15 4.50
CA GLY A 216 9.87 10.60 4.79
C GLY A 216 9.93 9.37 5.69
N THR A 217 10.78 8.41 5.35
CA THR A 217 10.98 7.18 6.14
C THR A 217 11.57 7.47 7.51
N TRP A 218 12.51 8.42 7.61
CA TRP A 218 13.08 8.82 8.90
C TRP A 218 12.01 9.43 9.82
N LYS A 219 11.16 10.32 9.30
CA LYS A 219 10.03 10.88 10.04
C LYS A 219 9.05 9.79 10.48
N SER A 220 8.70 8.87 9.58
CA SER A 220 7.84 7.74 9.91
C SER A 220 8.44 6.84 11.00
N ALA A 221 9.77 6.61 10.99
CA ALA A 221 10.46 5.84 12.03
C ALA A 221 10.41 6.54 13.41
N ILE A 222 10.66 7.85 13.46
CA ILE A 222 10.53 8.64 14.68
C ILE A 222 9.09 8.58 15.21
N LEU A 223 8.11 8.82 14.33
CA LEU A 223 6.69 8.80 14.70
C LEU A 223 6.25 7.41 15.18
N HIS A 224 6.75 6.35 14.55
CA HIS A 224 6.48 4.97 14.98
C HIS A 224 6.95 4.70 16.41
N MET A 225 8.11 5.24 16.81
CA MET A 225 8.60 5.14 18.19
C MET A 225 7.78 5.99 19.15
N ALA A 226 7.51 7.24 18.77
CA ALA A 226 6.78 8.20 19.61
C ALA A 226 5.34 7.74 19.91
N THR A 227 4.72 7.01 18.99
CA THR A 227 3.30 6.63 19.08
C THR A 227 3.06 5.20 19.57
N TYR A 228 4.07 4.56 20.19
CA TYR A 228 4.00 3.19 20.71
C TYR A 228 2.71 2.88 21.50
N LYS A 229 2.33 3.77 22.43
CA LYS A 229 1.15 3.57 23.29
C LYS A 229 -0.15 3.57 22.48
N GLN A 230 -0.28 4.48 21.52
CA GLN A 230 -1.44 4.58 20.65
C GLN A 230 -1.54 3.36 19.74
N ARG A 231 -0.41 2.89 19.20
CA ARG A 231 -0.36 1.66 18.40
C ARG A 231 -0.89 0.48 19.19
N LYS A 232 -0.37 0.27 20.41
CA LYS A 232 -0.85 -0.81 21.29
C LYS A 232 -2.34 -0.69 21.59
N TYR A 233 -2.86 0.53 21.74
CA TYR A 233 -4.28 0.77 21.96
C TYR A 233 -5.13 0.30 20.77
N TYR A 234 -4.86 0.79 19.55
CA TYR A 234 -5.62 0.39 18.37
C TYR A 234 -5.44 -1.10 18.03
N ARG A 235 -4.25 -1.65 18.22
CA ARG A 235 -4.01 -3.09 18.08
C ARG A 235 -4.92 -3.92 18.97
N ASN A 236 -5.05 -3.57 20.24
CA ASN A 236 -5.90 -4.30 21.17
C ASN A 236 -7.38 -4.23 20.76
N LEU A 237 -7.83 -3.06 20.31
CA LEU A 237 -9.21 -2.88 19.82
C LEU A 237 -9.49 -3.73 18.57
N LEU A 238 -8.53 -3.80 17.64
CA LEU A 238 -8.60 -4.67 16.46
C LEU A 238 -8.60 -6.15 16.85
N ASP A 239 -7.74 -6.54 17.76
CA ASP A 239 -7.66 -7.94 18.22
C ASP A 239 -8.98 -8.37 18.88
N GLU A 240 -9.62 -7.48 19.66
CA GLU A 240 -10.95 -7.70 20.23
C GLU A 240 -12.04 -7.77 19.15
N LEU A 241 -12.06 -6.81 18.23
CA LEU A 241 -13.04 -6.76 17.12
C LEU A 241 -12.98 -8.00 16.23
N MET A 242 -11.77 -8.48 15.92
CA MET A 242 -11.52 -9.58 14.98
C MET A 242 -11.40 -10.95 15.67
N GLY A 243 -11.43 -11.00 17.01
CA GLY A 243 -11.20 -12.24 17.77
C GLY A 243 -9.79 -12.83 17.58
N ILE A 244 -8.78 -11.99 17.29
CA ILE A 244 -7.40 -12.43 17.02
C ILE A 244 -6.65 -12.63 18.33
N THR A 245 -6.08 -13.82 18.52
CA THR A 245 -5.09 -14.07 19.58
C THR A 245 -3.68 -14.05 19.00
N ARG A 246 -2.91 -12.99 19.27
CA ARG A 246 -1.54 -12.86 18.75
C ARG A 246 -0.57 -13.77 19.49
N VAL A 247 0.21 -14.55 18.73
CA VAL A 247 1.32 -15.35 19.24
C VAL A 247 2.53 -14.44 19.48
N LYS A 248 3.18 -14.56 20.64
CA LYS A 248 4.42 -13.82 20.91
C LYS A 248 5.57 -14.43 20.11
N PRO A 249 6.47 -13.62 19.52
CA PRO A 249 7.66 -14.13 18.86
C PRO A 249 8.49 -15.00 19.83
N ASN A 250 9.03 -16.10 19.35
CA ASN A 250 9.90 -16.95 20.17
C ASN A 250 11.28 -16.29 20.30
N VAL A 251 11.45 -15.50 21.36
CA VAL A 251 12.65 -14.66 21.53
C VAL A 251 13.93 -15.45 21.82
N SER A 252 13.85 -16.74 22.15
CA SER A 252 15.04 -17.57 22.39
C SER A 252 15.87 -17.83 21.13
N LYS A 253 15.30 -17.61 19.94
CA LYS A 253 16.00 -17.76 18.66
C LYS A 253 16.83 -16.53 18.26
N TYR A 254 16.71 -15.40 18.96
CA TYR A 254 17.47 -14.18 18.66
C TYR A 254 18.82 -14.09 19.39
N VAL A 255 19.32 -15.19 19.97
CA VAL A 255 20.67 -15.22 20.54
C VAL A 255 21.64 -15.19 19.37
N LEU A 256 22.14 -14.00 19.07
CA LEU A 256 23.26 -13.77 18.17
C LEU A 256 24.48 -14.48 18.77
N SER A 257 24.94 -15.54 18.12
CA SER A 257 26.30 -16.08 18.29
C SER A 257 27.29 -15.20 17.56
#